data_AF-A0AA37NS53-F1
#
_entry.id   AF-A0AA37NS53-F1
#
_cell.length_a   1.000
_cell.length_b   1.000
_cell.length_c   1.000
_cell.angle_alpha   90.00
_cell.angle_beta   90.00
_cell.angle_gamma   90.00
#
_symmetry.space_group_name_H-M   'P 1'
#
loop_
_entity.id
_entity.type
_entity.pdbx_description
1 polymer ?
#
loop_
_entity_poly.entity_id
_entity_poly.type
_entity_poly.pdbx_seq_one_letter_code
_entity_poly.pdbx_strand_id
1 'polypeptide(L)' 'MNENDYRQLKEMKVKFQLNLFSLVDAYGIEARKKAEWLLKNNFYDLAGSDTHRLGVWKSLLYAKGNAKSLQQVVSLVCF' A
#
# COMPACT_ATOMS: atom_id res chain seq x y z
N MET A 1 15.68 -1.79 4.38
CA MET A 1 15.49 -2.80 3.33
C MET A 1 15.59 -2.18 1.97
N ASN A 2 16.47 -2.71 1.14
CA ASN A 2 16.67 -2.40 -0.26
C ASN A 2 15.89 -3.39 -1.15
N GLU A 3 16.02 -3.26 -2.47
CA GLU A 3 15.31 -4.11 -3.44
C GLU A 3 15.69 -5.58 -3.39
N ASN A 4 16.97 -5.91 -3.11
CA ASN A 4 17.46 -7.29 -3.04
C ASN A 4 16.84 -8.02 -1.84
N ASP A 5 16.68 -7.33 -0.71
CA ASP A 5 16.05 -7.92 0.48
C ASP A 5 14.63 -8.40 0.16
N TYR A 6 13.87 -7.64 -0.64
CA TYR A 6 12.52 -8.04 -1.07
C TYR A 6 12.53 -9.23 -2.03
N ARG A 7 13.51 -9.29 -2.94
CA ARG A 7 13.65 -10.43 -3.88
C ARG A 7 13.95 -11.73 -3.12
N GLN A 8 14.88 -11.68 -2.17
CA GLN A 8 15.22 -12.82 -1.32
C GLN A 8 14.00 -13.34 -0.54
N LEU A 9 13.19 -12.44 0.03
CA LEU A 9 11.96 -12.83 0.69
C LEU A 9 10.95 -13.51 -0.25
N LYS A 10 10.83 -13.03 -1.50
CA LYS A 10 9.96 -13.69 -2.51
C LYS A 10 10.50 -15.06 -2.92
N GLU A 11 11.82 -15.22 -3.05
CA GLU A 11 12.46 -16.53 -3.28
C GLU A 11 12.15 -17.52 -2.15
N MET A 12 12.11 -17.02 -0.91
CA MET A 12 11.69 -17.78 0.28
C MET A 12 10.16 -18.02 0.34
N LYS A 13 9.39 -17.63 -0.69
CA LYS A 13 7.93 -17.76 -0.78
C LYS A 13 7.16 -16.98 0.29
N VAL A 14 7.75 -15.92 0.82
CA VAL A 14 7.05 -15.02 1.75
C VAL A 14 5.97 -14.25 0.99
N LYS A 15 4.75 -14.24 1.54
CA LYS A 15 3.63 -13.47 0.98
C LYS A 15 3.70 -12.03 1.43
N PHE A 16 3.51 -11.10 0.51
CA PHE A 16 3.46 -9.66 0.80
C PHE A 16 2.03 -9.16 0.73
N GLN A 17 1.67 -8.33 1.69
CA GLN A 17 0.40 -7.62 1.72
C GLN A 17 0.66 -6.12 1.57
N LEU A 18 -0.02 -5.51 0.60
CA LEU A 18 -0.05 -4.06 0.45
C LEU A 18 -0.96 -3.46 1.52
N ASN A 19 -0.42 -2.61 2.39
CA ASN A 19 -1.24 -1.68 3.15
C ASN A 19 -1.69 -0.56 2.21
N LEU A 20 -3.00 -0.50 1.96
CA LEU A 20 -3.60 0.45 1.01
C LEU A 20 -3.26 1.90 1.34
N PHE A 21 -3.15 2.22 2.64
CA PHE A 21 -2.87 3.59 3.06
C PHE A 21 -1.40 4.00 2.87
N SER A 22 -0.50 3.06 2.60
CA SER A 22 0.86 3.39 2.15
C SER A 22 0.85 4.12 0.80
N LEU A 23 -0.14 3.90 -0.07
CA LEU A 23 -0.24 4.60 -1.37
C LEU A 23 -0.69 6.05 -1.24
N VAL A 24 -1.37 6.42 -0.15
CA VAL A 24 -1.83 7.79 0.11
C VAL A 24 -0.95 8.52 1.13
N ASP A 25 0.30 8.09 1.29
CA ASP A 25 1.30 8.79 2.12
C ASP A 25 0.90 8.87 3.61
N ALA A 26 0.09 7.92 4.11
CA ALA A 26 -0.33 7.91 5.52
C ALA A 26 0.85 7.61 6.47
N TYR A 27 1.84 6.87 5.98
CA TYR A 27 3.04 6.46 6.72
C TYR A 27 4.31 7.20 6.26
N GLY A 28 4.15 8.30 5.51
CA GLY A 28 5.25 9.12 5.00
C GLY A 28 5.77 8.72 3.61
N ILE A 29 6.55 9.63 3.03
CA ILE A 29 6.91 9.62 1.61
C ILE A 29 7.76 8.41 1.20
N GLU A 30 8.65 7.96 2.09
CA GLU A 30 9.52 6.81 1.83
C GLU A 30 8.73 5.50 1.84
N ALA A 31 7.74 5.38 2.73
CA ALA A 31 6.82 4.24 2.73
C ALA A 31 5.98 4.20 1.44
N ARG A 32 5.51 5.36 0.97
CA ARG A 32 4.77 5.46 -0.29
C ARG A 32 5.60 5.07 -1.50
N LYS A 33 6.81 5.63 -1.68
CA LYS A 33 7.69 5.29 -2.81
C LYS A 33 7.98 3.80 -2.87
N LYS A 34 8.21 3.19 -1.71
CA LYS A 34 8.43 1.76 -1.60
C LYS A 34 7.18 0.94 -1.94
N ALA A 35 6.00 1.37 -1.46
CA ALA A 35 4.74 0.72 -1.81
C ALA A 35 4.46 0.78 -3.32
N GLU A 36 4.69 1.93 -3.95
CA GLU A 36 4.57 2.13 -5.40
C GLU A 36 5.56 1.25 -6.18
N TRP A 37 6.81 1.16 -5.73
CA TRP A 37 7.81 0.29 -6.36
C TRP A 37 7.45 -1.19 -6.27
N LEU A 38 7.05 -1.67 -5.09
CA LEU A 38 6.61 -3.06 -4.88
C LEU A 38 5.38 -3.40 -5.73
N LEU A 39 4.44 -2.45 -5.84
CA LEU A 39 3.24 -2.61 -6.66
C LEU A 39 3.59 -2.68 -8.14
N LYS A 40 4.46 -1.79 -8.64
CA LYS A 40 4.91 -1.77 -10.04
C LYS A 40 5.64 -3.06 -10.44
N ASN A 41 6.31 -3.71 -9.49
CA ASN A 41 7.03 -4.97 -9.71
C ASN A 41 6.17 -6.23 -9.46
N ASN A 42 4.87 -6.11 -9.19
CA ASN A 42 3.96 -7.22 -8.89
C ASN A 42 4.39 -8.09 -7.70
N PHE A 43 4.93 -7.49 -6.64
CA PHE A 43 5.42 -8.27 -5.48
C PHE A 43 4.32 -8.63 -4.48
N TYR A 44 3.20 -7.90 -4.48
CA TYR A 44 2.10 -8.11 -3.55
C TYR A 44 1.21 -9.28 -3.94
N ASP A 45 0.90 -10.12 -2.96
CA ASP A 45 -0.02 -11.26 -3.09
C ASP A 45 -1.41 -10.92 -2.52
N LEU A 46 -1.48 -9.93 -1.63
CA LEU A 46 -2.68 -9.50 -0.91
C LEU A 46 -2.73 -7.98 -0.82
N ALA A 47 -3.94 -7.44 -0.60
CA ALA A 47 -4.15 -6.04 -0.23
C ALA A 47 -5.01 -5.96 1.03
N GLY A 48 -4.77 -4.95 1.86
CA GLY A 48 -5.47 -4.76 3.12
C GLY A 48 -5.39 -3.31 3.59
N SER A 49 -6.44 -2.85 4.27
CA SER A 49 -6.53 -1.48 4.78
C SER A 49 -5.78 -1.25 6.07
N ASP A 50 -5.44 -2.33 6.79
CA ASP A 50 -4.84 -2.29 8.13
C ASP A 50 -5.60 -1.35 9.08
N THR A 51 -6.92 -1.35 8.95
CA THR A 51 -7.79 -0.40 9.65
C THR A 51 -8.28 -0.97 10.95
N HIS A 52 -7.99 -0.25 12.04
CA HIS A 52 -8.48 -0.60 13.37
C HIS A 52 -9.71 0.23 13.79
N ARG A 53 -10.02 1.34 13.10
CA ARG A 53 -11.10 2.27 13.45
C ARG A 53 -11.72 2.93 12.23
N LEU A 54 -13.05 2.93 12.17
CA LEU A 54 -13.81 3.58 11.09
C LEU A 54 -13.51 5.09 10.98
N GLY A 55 -13.31 5.77 12.12
CA GLY A 55 -12.98 7.20 12.12
C GLY A 55 -11.67 7.49 11.40
N VAL A 56 -10.63 6.69 11.67
CA VAL A 56 -9.31 6.82 11.02
C VAL A 56 -9.43 6.54 9.52
N TRP A 57 -10.18 5.50 9.13
CA TRP A 57 -10.44 5.20 7.72
C TRP A 57 -11.07 6.38 6.97
N LYS A 58 -12.13 6.97 7.55
CA LYS A 58 -12.79 8.16 6.97
C LYS A 58 -11.81 9.33 6.88
N SER A 59 -11.09 9.63 7.96
CA SER A 59 -10.10 10.71 7.94
C SER A 59 -9.06 10.50 6.84
N LEU A 60 -8.52 9.30 6.65
CA LEU A 60 -7.52 9.03 5.61
C LEU A 60 -8.09 9.14 4.19
N LEU A 61 -9.36 8.73 3.98
CA LEU A 61 -10.03 8.91 2.69
C LEU A 61 -10.25 10.39 2.34
N TYR A 62 -10.59 11.22 3.33
CA TYR A 62 -10.93 12.62 3.08
C TYR A 62 -9.76 13.60 3.26
N ALA A 63 -8.68 13.22 3.95
CA ALA A 63 -7.61 14.14 4.35
C ALA A 63 -6.54 14.39 3.28
N LYS A 64 -6.41 13.57 2.23
CA LYS A 64 -5.34 13.74 1.23
C LYS A 64 -5.88 13.82 -0.20
N GLY A 65 -5.90 15.03 -0.74
CA GLY A 65 -6.36 15.41 -2.08
C GLY A 65 -5.52 14.90 -3.26
N ASN A 66 -4.86 13.74 -3.16
CA ASN A 66 -4.25 13.11 -4.32
C ASN A 66 -5.23 12.10 -4.94
N ALA A 67 -6.13 12.64 -5.77
CA ALA A 67 -7.21 11.89 -6.41
C ALA A 67 -6.72 10.60 -7.09
N LYS A 68 -5.50 10.60 -7.63
CA LYS A 68 -4.91 9.43 -8.32
C LYS A 68 -4.59 8.27 -7.37
N SER A 69 -3.96 8.55 -6.22
CA SER A 69 -3.64 7.54 -5.21
C SER A 69 -4.91 7.01 -4.53
N LEU A 70 -5.89 7.88 -4.29
CA LEU A 70 -7.19 7.47 -3.77
C LEU A 70 -7.94 6.58 -4.77
N GLN A 71 -7.92 6.93 -6.06
CA GLN A 71 -8.54 6.13 -7.11
C GLN A 71 -7.89 4.75 -7.25
N GLN A 72 -6.57 4.65 -7.06
CA GLN A 72 -5.87 3.36 -6.96
C GLN A 72 -6.36 2.53 -5.76
N VAL A 73 -6.46 3.12 -4.57
CA VAL A 73 -6.98 2.42 -3.39
C VAL A 73 -8.42 1.96 -3.60
N VAL A 74 -9.28 2.82 -4.13
CA VAL A 74 -10.67 2.49 -4.45
C VAL A 74 -10.75 1.34 -5.45
N SER A 75 -9.94 1.36 -6.52
CA SER A 75 -9.90 0.27 -7.52
C SER A 75 -9.44 -1.08 -6.97
N LEU A 76 -8.71 -1.09 -5.85
CA LEU A 76 -8.21 -2.31 -5.22
C LEU A 76 -9.20 -2.88 -4.18
N VAL A 77 -10.20 -2.11 -3.75
CA VAL A 77 -11.15 -2.49 -2.68
C VAL A 77 -12.57 -2.67 -3.22
N CYS A 78 -12.96 -1.91 -4.23
CA CYS A 78 -14.27 -2.00 -4.88
C CYS A 78 -14.19 -2.93 -6.09
N PHE A 79 -14.25 -4.24 -5.83
CA PHE A 79 -14.62 -5.26 -6.82
C PHE A 79 -16.15 -5.39 -6.89
#